data_AF-A0A2E5Y1Z2-F1
#
_entry.id   AF-A0A2E5Y1Z2-F1
#
_cell.length_a   1.000
_cell.length_b   1.000
_cell.length_c   1.000
_cell.angle_alpha   90.00
_cell.angle_beta   90.00
_cell.angle_gamma   90.00
#
_symmetry.space_group_name_H-M   'P 1'
#
loop_
_entity.id
_entity.type
_entity.pdbx_description
1 polymer ?
#
loop_
_entity_poly.entity_id
_entity_poly.type
_entity_poly.pdbx_seq_one_letter_code
_entity_poly.pdbx_strand_id
1 'polypeptide(L)' 'MEAEIKKAFPDSKIKLISSGGGVFEIKVNDDLIFSKKALGRFPESGEVVSIIKN' A
#
# COMPACT_ATOMS: atom_id res chain seq x y z
N MET A 1 0.45 9.03 3.93
CA MET A 1 0.45 7.57 3.76
C MET A 1 1.82 7.04 3.36
N GLU A 2 2.41 7.54 2.26
CA GLU A 2 3.80 7.24 1.87
C GLU A 2 4.84 7.41 2.99
N ALA A 3 4.76 8.50 3.75
CA ALA A 3 5.67 8.78 4.87
C ALA A 3 5.60 7.72 5.98
N GLU A 4 4.41 7.18 6.27
CA GLU A 4 4.20 6.15 7.30
C GLU A 4 4.83 4.82 6.85
N ILE A 5 4.60 4.43 5.59
CA ILE A 5 5.14 3.19 5.04
C ILE A 5 6.67 3.26 4.99
N LYS A 6 7.23 4.41 4.59
CA LYS A 6 8.67 4.64 4.55
C LYS A 6 9.31 4.64 5.95
N LYS A 7 8.56 5.04 6.98
CA LYS A 7 9.00 5.04 8.37
C LYS A 7 8.91 3.64 9.01
N ALA A 8 7.89 2.86 8.65
CA ALA A 8 7.72 1.49 9.12
C ALA A 8 8.64 0.48 8.41
N PHE A 9 8.94 0.72 7.14
CA PHE A 9 9.80 -0.14 6.32
C PHE A 9 10.98 0.65 5.74
N PRO A 10 12.01 0.96 6.57
CA PRO A 10 13.20 1.66 6.10
C PRO A 10 14.01 0.82 5.08
N ASP A 11 13.89 -0.51 5.12
CA ASP A 11 14.66 -1.44 4.27
C ASP A 11 13.87 -1.94 3.04
N SER A 12 12.57 -1.65 2.94
CA SER A 12 11.73 -2.13 1.83
C SER A 12 11.70 -1.15 0.67
N LYS A 13 11.84 -1.66 -0.56
CA LYS A 13 11.70 -0.87 -1.79
C LYS A 13 10.23 -0.50 -2.04
N ILE A 14 9.82 0.65 -1.53
CA ILE A 14 8.52 1.23 -1.83
C ILE A 14 8.60 1.88 -3.21
N LYS A 15 7.79 1.38 -4.15
CA LYS A 15 7.68 1.94 -5.50
C LYS A 15 6.27 2.48 -5.70
N LEU A 16 6.14 3.79 -5.79
CA LEU A 16 4.88 4.44 -6.15
C LEU A 16 4.70 4.31 -7.67
N ILE A 17 3.70 3.55 -8.08
CA ILE A 17 3.34 3.38 -9.48
C ILE A 17 2.12 4.26 -9.73
N SER A 18 2.33 5.40 -10.38
CA SER A 18 1.24 6.29 -10.78
C SER A 18 0.43 5.62 -11.89
N SER A 19 -0.73 5.07 -11.53
CA SER A 19 -1.63 4.42 -12.48
C SER A 19 -2.77 5.38 -12.84
N GLY A 20 -3.08 5.49 -14.13
CA GLY A 20 -4.19 6.30 -14.63
C GLY A 20 -5.53 5.62 -14.34
N GLY A 21 -6.52 6.37 -13.84
CA GLY A 21 -7.90 5.85 -13.62
C GLY A 21 -8.40 5.85 -12.17
N GLY A 22 -7.73 6.54 -11.25
CA GLY A 22 -8.21 6.71 -9.86
C GLY A 22 -8.19 5.45 -9.00
N VAL A 23 -7.55 4.39 -9.52
CA VAL A 23 -7.32 3.12 -8.82
C VAL A 23 -6.10 3.25 -7.90
N PHE A 24 -6.17 2.61 -6.75
CA PHE A 24 -5.07 2.54 -5.80
C PHE A 24 -4.91 1.09 -5.35
N GLU A 25 -3.77 0.50 -5.69
CA GLU A 25 -3.47 -0.91 -5.45
C GLU A 25 -2.12 -1.00 -4.75
N ILE A 26 -2.04 -1.85 -3.74
CA ILE A 26 -0.82 -2.09 -2.98
C ILE A 26 -0.49 -3.57 -3.13
N LYS A 27 0.73 -3.83 -3.61
CA LYS A 27 1.28 -5.17 -3.80
C LYS A 27 2.55 -5.35 -3.00
N VAL A 28 2.75 -6.53 -2.44
CA VAL A 28 3.89 -6.91 -1.61
C VAL A 28 4.39 -8.24 -2.13
N ASN A 29 5.65 -8.32 -2.58
CA ASN A 29 6.20 -9.56 -3.18
C ASN A 29 5.31 -10.19 -4.27
N ASP A 30 4.70 -9.34 -5.13
CA ASP A 30 3.73 -9.71 -6.18
C ASP A 30 2.29 -9.98 -5.68
N ASP A 31 2.08 -10.16 -4.38
CA ASP A 31 0.77 -10.37 -3.77
C ASP A 31 -0.01 -9.06 -3.57
N LEU A 32 -1.23 -9.00 -4.10
CA LEU A 32 -2.13 -7.84 -3.96
C LEU A 32 -2.78 -7.85 -2.58
N ILE A 33 -2.14 -7.16 -1.62
CA ILE A 33 -2.64 -7.06 -0.26
C ILE A 33 -3.77 -6.05 -0.08
N PHE A 34 -3.88 -5.06 -0.98
CA PHE A 34 -4.91 -4.03 -0.89
C PHE A 34 -5.30 -3.50 -2.26
N SER A 35 -6.60 -3.31 -2.48
CA SER A 35 -7.11 -2.62 -3.66
C SER A 35 -8.28 -1.72 -3.28
N LYS A 36 -8.08 -0.41 -3.43
CA LYS A 36 -9.14 0.59 -3.27
C LYS A 36 -10.28 0.35 -4.24
N LYS A 37 -10.00 -0.23 -5.42
CA LYS A 37 -11.04 -0.57 -6.38
C LYS A 37 -11.96 -1.69 -5.85
N ALA A 38 -11.39 -2.65 -5.11
CA ALA A 38 -12.16 -3.74 -4.49
C ALA A 38 -12.88 -3.29 -3.21
N LEU A 39 -12.20 -2.50 -2.37
CA LEU A 39 -12.72 -2.07 -1.06
C LEU A 39 -13.57 -0.80 -1.12
N GLY A 40 -13.49 -0.01 -2.20
CA GLY A 40 -14.18 1.27 -2.35
C GLY A 40 -13.69 2.38 -1.41
N ARG A 41 -12.65 2.12 -0.61
CA ARG A 41 -12.10 3.06 0.39
C ARG A 41 -10.58 3.13 0.34
N PHE A 42 -10.02 4.22 0.83
CA PHE A 42 -8.58 4.29 1.10
C PHE A 42 -8.24 3.48 2.36
N PRO A 43 -7.04 2.88 2.43
CA PRO A 43 -6.60 2.25 3.66
C PRO A 43 -6.43 3.32 4.75
N GLU A 44 -6.53 2.91 6.00
CA GLU A 44 -6.25 3.78 7.13
C GLU A 44 -4.73 3.89 7.40
N SER A 45 -4.34 4.93 8.13
CA SER A 45 -2.96 5.12 8.58
C SER A 45 -2.49 3.89 9.37
N GLY A 46 -1.40 3.26 8.93
CA GLY A 46 -0.85 2.05 9.55
C GLY A 46 -1.52 0.73 9.15
N GLU A 47 -2.67 0.75 8.47
CA GLU A 47 -3.41 -0.48 8.09
C GLU A 47 -2.59 -1.32 7.09
N VAL A 48 -2.11 -0.68 6.03
CA VAL A 48 -1.21 -1.28 5.04
C VAL A 48 0.04 -1.86 5.68
N VAL A 49 0.61 -1.14 6.65
CA VAL A 49 1.82 -1.57 7.36
C VAL A 49 1.54 -2.82 8.19
N SER A 50 0.37 -2.87 8.84
CA SER A 50 -0.07 -4.03 9.60
C SER A 50 -0.28 -5.25 8.71
N ILE A 51 -0.84 -5.08 7.50
CA ILE A 51 -0.99 -6.18 6.54
C ILE A 51 0.37 -6.70 6.08
N ILE A 52 1.35 -5.83 5.83
CA ILE A 52 2.69 -6.23 5.37
C ILE A 52 3.48 -6.97 6.46
N LYS A 53 3.26 -6.64 7.74
CA LYS A 53 4.05 -7.15 8.87
C LYS A 53 3.58 -8.52 9.39
N ASN A 54 2.39 -8.97 8.98
CA ASN A 54 1.83 -10.26 9.36
C ASN A 54 2.34 -11.39 8.45
#